data_AF-A0A5N8VHJ8-F1
#
_entry.id   AF-A0A5N8VHJ8-F1
#
_cell.length_a   1.000
_cell.length_b   1.000
_cell.length_c   1.000
_cell.angle_alpha   90.00
_cell.angle_beta   90.00
_cell.angle_gamma   90.00
#
_symmetry.space_group_name_H-M   'P 1'
#
loop_
_entity.id
_entity.type
_entity.pdbx_description
1 polymer ?
#
loop_
_entity_poly.entity_id
_entity_poly.type
_entity_poly.pdbx_seq_one_letter_code
_entity_poly.pdbx_strand_id
1 'polypeptide(L)' 'MGSSDRWSGVPLSDAQWARIEPLLPDRTPKRGGRWRDHRLVI' A
#
# COMPACT_ATOMS: atom_id res chain seq x y z
N MET A 1 -15.13 12.55 -21.93
CA MET A 1 -14.48 11.23 -22.05
C MET A 1 -13.39 11.16 -21.00
N GLY A 2 -13.69 10.56 -19.83
CA GLY A 2 -12.77 10.54 -18.70
C GLY A 2 -11.77 9.40 -18.86
N SER A 3 -10.49 9.73 -19.01
CA SER A 3 -9.41 8.75 -18.92
C SER A 3 -9.20 8.37 -17.45
N SER A 4 -9.96 7.39 -17.00
CA SER A 4 -9.78 6.73 -15.69
C SER A 4 -8.62 5.74 -15.68
N ASP A 5 -7.91 5.55 -16.80
CA ASP A 5 -6.85 4.53 -16.96
C ASP A 5 -5.50 4.90 -16.36
N ARG A 6 -5.34 6.10 -15.76
CA ARG A 6 -4.05 6.53 -15.18
C ARG A 6 -3.66 5.82 -13.88
N TRP A 7 -4.39 4.77 -13.51
CA TRP A 7 -4.11 3.89 -12.37
C TRP A 7 -4.09 2.42 -12.79
N SER A 8 -3.75 2.09 -14.04
CA SER A 8 -3.42 0.70 -14.38
C SER A 8 -2.10 0.36 -13.69
N GLY A 9 -2.21 -0.35 -12.56
CA GLY A 9 -1.08 -0.86 -11.80
C GLY A 9 -0.15 -1.64 -12.72
N VAL A 10 1.01 -1.06 -12.99
CA VAL A 10 2.11 -1.77 -13.64
C VAL A 10 2.38 -3.03 -12.80
N PRO A 11 2.19 -4.25 -13.35
CA PRO A 11 2.48 -5.45 -12.60
C PRO A 11 3.98 -5.46 -12.32
N LEU A 12 4.34 -5.44 -11.04
CA LEU A 12 5.73 -5.41 -10.63
C LEU A 12 6.31 -6.82 -10.83
N SER A 13 7.29 -6.96 -11.72
CA SER A 13 8.03 -8.22 -11.88
C SER A 13 8.85 -8.54 -10.62
N ASP A 14 9.16 -9.81 -10.39
CA ASP A 14 9.97 -10.24 -9.23
C ASP A 14 11.33 -9.53 -9.17
N ALA A 15 11.95 -9.26 -10.33
CA ALA A 15 13.20 -8.51 -10.43
C ALA A 15 13.06 -7.03 -10.04
N GLN A 16 11.90 -6.43 -10.28
CA GLN A 16 11.59 -5.09 -9.82
C GLN A 16 11.23 -5.09 -8.33
N TRP A 17 10.54 -6.14 -7.85
CA TRP A 17 10.22 -6.33 -6.44
C TRP A 17 11.47 -6.45 -5.57
N ALA A 18 12.47 -7.21 -6.02
CA ALA A 18 13.75 -7.37 -5.32
C ALA A 18 14.51 -6.06 -5.10
N ARG A 19 14.27 -5.03 -5.93
CA ARG A 19 14.87 -3.69 -5.75
C ARG A 19 14.08 -2.82 -4.76
N ILE A 20 12.79 -3.07 -4.61
CA ILE A 20 11.89 -2.31 -3.75
C ILE A 20 11.83 -2.90 -2.34
N GLU A 21 11.93 -4.23 -2.20
CA GLU A 21 11.84 -4.94 -0.92
C GLU A 21 12.71 -4.34 0.19
N PRO A 22 14.01 -4.05 -0.02
CA PRO A 22 14.86 -3.47 1.03
C PRO A 22 14.50 -2.02 1.41
N LEU A 23 13.76 -1.31 0.56
CA LEU A 23 13.35 0.08 0.75
C LEU A 23 12.01 0.19 1.48
N LEU A 24 11.28 -0.93 1.61
CA LEU A 24 10.01 -0.94 2.32
C LEU A 24 10.27 -0.86 3.82
N PRO A 25 9.53 -0.02 4.56
CA PRO A 25 9.59 -0.06 6.01
C PRO A 25 9.22 -1.46 6.47
N ASP A 26 9.84 -1.89 7.57
CA ASP A 26 9.62 -3.18 8.17
C ASP A 26 8.11 -3.45 8.25
N ARG A 27 7.63 -4.34 7.37
CA ARG A 27 6.20 -4.67 7.25
C ARG A 27 5.72 -5.49 8.43
N THR A 28 6.58 -5.75 9.42
CA THR A 28 6.21 -6.28 10.72
C THR A 28 5.04 -5.46 11.25
N PRO A 29 3.80 -5.99 11.20
CA PRO A 29 2.67 -5.24 11.67
C PRO A 29 2.88 -5.10 13.17
N LYS A 30 3.13 -3.88 13.65
CA LYS A 30 3.03 -3.56 15.07
C LYS A 30 1.54 -3.61 15.43
N ARG A 31 0.96 -4.80 15.50
CA ARG A 31 -0.39 -5.05 16.03
C ARG A 31 -0.35 -4.75 17.53
N GLY A 32 -0.53 -3.47 17.86
CA GLY A 32 -0.48 -2.99 19.23
C GLY A 32 -0.86 -1.52 19.41
N GLY A 33 -1.43 -0.86 18.42
CA GLY A 33 -2.03 0.46 18.56
C GLY A 33 -3.54 0.36 18.42
N ARG A 34 -4.26 0.57 19.51
CA ARG A 34 -5.73 0.62 19.57
C ARG A 34 -6.23 1.56 18.46
N TRP A 35 -7.04 1.05 17.53
CA TRP A 35 -7.87 1.87 16.65
C TRP A 35 -8.93 2.57 17.51
N ARG A 36 -8.51 3.54 18.32
CA ARG A 36 -9.41 4.57 18.82
C ARG A 36 -9.63 5.49 17.62
N ASP A 37 -10.88 5.84 17.39
CA ASP A 37 -11.33 6.80 16.37
C ASP A 37 -11.69 6.22 14.99
N HIS A 38 -12.23 4.98 14.95
CA HIS A 38 -13.28 4.63 13.98
C HIS A 38 -14.57 5.41 14.30
N ARG A 39 -14.51 6.74 14.39
CA ARG A 39 -15.72 7.56 14.41
C ARG A 39 -16.28 7.49 13.00
N LEU A 40 -17.35 6.70 12.85
CA LEU A 40 -18.14 6.64 11.64
C LEU A 40 -18.48 8.07 11.21
N VAL A 41 -18.04 8.48 10.03
CA VAL A 41 -18.55 9.70 9.39
C VAL A 41 -19.89 9.30 8.77
N ILE A 42 -20.98 9.69 9.44
CA ILE A 42 -22.33 9.78 8.84
C ILE A 42 -22.48 11.11 8.11
#